data_AF-A0A9D1Q9A3-F1
#
_entry.id   AF-A0A9D1Q9A3-F1
#
_cell.length_a   1.000
_cell.length_b   1.000
_cell.length_c   1.000
_cell.angle_alpha   90.00
_cell.angle_beta   90.00
_cell.angle_gamma   90.00
#
_symmetry.space_group_name_H-M   'P 1'
#
loop_
_entity.id
_entity.type
_entity.pdbx_description
1 polymer ?
#
loop_
_entity_poly.entity_id
_entity_poly.type
_entity_poly.pdbx_seq_one_letter_code
_entity_poly.pdbx_strand_id
1 'polypeptide(L)'
;MEQRQPSPTPDLASKHAEDLQRLRNFRLLDDDFMSKVFEDTACTELLLQIILDRSDLKVQSVHSQHEIKNLQGRSIRLDILATNAAGQVCNIEIQRSDKGAGVKRARYNGSLMDANLTAPGDAYESLAEVYVIFITEHDVLGGGLPIYHIDRVIRETGQPFGDESHIIYVNAQITNETALGRLMHDFRCTDPQEMYYGILANRVHYFKADEKGVSIM
;
A
#
# COMPACT_ATOMS: atom_id res chain seq x y z
N MET A 1 10.46 -19.73 48.61
CA MET A 1 9.13 -19.67 47.97
C MET A 1 9.37 -19.34 46.51
N GLU A 2 9.30 -20.36 45.67
CA GLU A 2 9.56 -20.24 44.23
C GLU A 2 8.25 -19.83 43.55
N GLN A 3 8.23 -18.67 42.91
CA GLN A 3 7.07 -18.16 42.20
C GLN A 3 6.83 -19.00 40.94
N ARG A 4 5.82 -19.88 40.96
CA ARG A 4 5.32 -20.52 39.74
C ARG A 4 4.66 -19.46 38.87
N GLN A 5 5.26 -19.18 37.70
CA GLN A 5 4.54 -18.54 36.61
C GLN A 5 3.36 -19.43 36.21
N PRO A 6 2.18 -18.85 35.92
CA PRO A 6 1.04 -19.62 35.48
C PRO A 6 1.34 -20.22 34.10
N SER A 7 1.30 -21.55 34.01
CA SER A 7 1.32 -22.26 32.74
C SER A 7 0.11 -21.83 31.90
N PRO A 8 0.29 -21.43 30.62
CA PRO A 8 -0.83 -20.99 29.78
C PRO A 8 -1.87 -22.10 29.64
N THR A 9 -3.15 -21.72 29.68
CA THR A 9 -4.26 -22.65 29.49
C THR A 9 -4.19 -23.30 28.09
N PRO A 10 -4.55 -24.59 27.93
CA PRO A 10 -4.40 -25.32 26.66
C PRO A 10 -5.03 -24.64 25.43
N ASP A 11 -6.10 -23.87 25.66
CA ASP A 11 -6.83 -23.09 24.65
C ASP A 11 -6.03 -21.91 24.08
N LEU A 12 -5.23 -21.23 24.92
CA LEU A 12 -4.36 -20.13 24.48
C LEU A 12 -3.17 -20.63 23.64
N ALA A 13 -2.58 -21.77 24.01
CA ALA A 13 -1.46 -22.35 23.28
C ALA A 13 -1.88 -22.87 21.89
N SER A 14 -3.07 -23.47 21.80
CA SER A 14 -3.65 -23.90 20.52
C SER A 14 -3.94 -22.72 19.60
N LYS A 15 -4.57 -21.66 20.15
CA LYS A 15 -4.87 -20.44 19.39
C LYS A 15 -3.60 -19.73 18.90
N HIS A 16 -2.57 -19.64 19.75
CA HIS A 16 -1.29 -19.06 19.36
C HIS A 16 -0.61 -19.84 18.22
N ALA A 17 -0.67 -21.17 18.23
CA ALA A 17 -0.15 -22.00 17.14
C ALA A 17 -0.92 -21.80 15.83
N GLU A 18 -2.25 -21.66 15.88
CA GLU A 18 -3.08 -21.34 14.71
C GLU A 18 -2.77 -19.95 14.13
N ASP A 19 -2.58 -18.95 14.99
CA ASP A 19 -2.23 -17.59 14.58
C ASP A 19 -0.86 -17.56 13.89
N LEU A 20 0.15 -18.26 14.44
CA LEU A 20 1.46 -18.44 13.79
C LEU A 20 1.35 -19.12 12.42
N GLN A 21 0.49 -20.12 12.29
CA GLN A 21 0.28 -20.82 11.03
C GLN A 21 -0.40 -19.91 9.98
N ARG A 22 -1.35 -19.07 10.40
CA ARG A 22 -1.95 -18.05 9.52
C ARG A 22 -0.90 -17.03 9.09
N LEU A 23 -0.06 -16.59 10.02
CA LEU A 23 0.94 -15.57 9.79
C LEU A 23 1.96 -15.98 8.71
N ARG A 24 2.34 -17.27 8.69
CA ARG A 24 3.19 -17.84 7.63
C ARG A 24 2.57 -17.74 6.23
N ASN A 25 1.26 -17.83 6.12
CA ASN A 25 0.53 -17.84 4.85
C ASN A 25 0.16 -16.44 4.34
N PHE A 26 0.40 -15.37 5.11
CA PHE A 26 0.14 -14.01 4.62
C PHE A 26 1.06 -13.64 3.46
N ARG A 27 0.54 -12.85 2.54
CA ARG A 27 1.24 -12.24 1.41
C ARG A 27 1.16 -10.72 1.56
N LEU A 28 1.94 -9.96 0.80
CA LEU A 28 1.78 -8.48 0.81
C LEU A 28 0.48 -8.03 0.12
N LEU A 29 -0.26 -8.94 -0.51
CA LEU A 29 -1.62 -8.70 -0.97
C LEU A 29 -2.67 -8.78 0.16
N ASP A 30 -2.31 -9.24 1.36
CA ASP A 30 -3.24 -9.30 2.48
C ASP A 30 -3.18 -8.01 3.30
N ASP A 31 -4.26 -7.22 3.28
CA ASP A 31 -4.36 -5.84 3.78
C ASP A 31 -3.75 -5.63 5.19
N ASP A 32 -4.06 -6.52 6.14
CA ASP A 32 -3.58 -6.41 7.52
C ASP A 32 -2.06 -6.61 7.63
N PHE A 33 -1.52 -7.60 6.93
CA PHE A 33 -0.08 -7.89 6.93
C PHE A 33 0.69 -6.80 6.19
N MET A 34 0.14 -6.34 5.09
CA MET A 34 0.73 -5.31 4.27
C MET A 34 0.87 -3.99 5.01
N SER A 35 -0.18 -3.57 5.73
CA SER A 35 -0.17 -2.34 6.53
C SER A 35 1.04 -2.30 7.47
N LYS A 36 1.41 -3.43 8.07
CA LYS A 36 2.57 -3.55 8.98
C LYS A 36 3.92 -3.55 8.28
N VAL A 37 4.01 -4.15 7.10
CA VAL A 37 5.24 -4.16 6.30
C VAL A 37 5.59 -2.75 5.84
N PHE A 38 4.63 -2.01 5.29
CA PHE A 38 4.84 -0.70 4.68
C PHE A 38 4.72 0.49 5.64
N GLU A 39 4.48 0.26 6.93
CA GLU A 39 4.83 1.24 7.97
C GLU A 39 6.31 1.62 7.94
N ASP A 40 7.16 0.77 7.36
CA ASP A 40 8.57 1.06 7.11
C ASP A 40 8.76 1.96 5.88
N THR A 41 9.38 3.12 6.11
CA THR A 41 9.64 4.12 5.06
C THR A 41 10.47 3.58 3.91
N ALA A 42 11.45 2.70 4.16
CA ALA A 42 12.32 2.17 3.11
C ALA A 42 11.57 1.17 2.21
N CYS A 43 10.67 0.37 2.78
CA CYS A 43 9.77 -0.51 2.01
C CYS A 43 8.85 0.31 1.11
N THR A 44 8.24 1.36 1.64
CA THR A 44 7.34 2.25 0.88
C THR A 44 8.09 3.08 -0.17
N GLU A 45 9.31 3.51 0.12
CA GLU A 45 10.17 4.19 -0.85
C GLU A 45 10.49 3.27 -2.04
N LEU A 46 10.94 2.03 -1.79
CA LEU A 46 11.20 1.06 -2.86
C LEU A 46 9.95 0.85 -3.74
N LEU A 47 8.79 0.68 -3.11
CA LEU A 47 7.52 0.49 -3.79
C LEU A 47 7.20 1.66 -4.74
N LEU A 48 7.27 2.89 -4.23
CA LEU A 48 6.98 4.09 -5.02
C LEU A 48 8.01 4.34 -6.11
N GLN A 49 9.31 4.10 -5.84
CA GLN A 49 10.36 4.22 -6.86
C GLN A 49 10.11 3.30 -8.05
N ILE A 50 9.63 2.07 -7.81
CA ILE A 50 9.34 1.09 -8.86
C ILE A 50 8.05 1.46 -9.60
N ILE A 51 6.97 1.79 -8.88
CA ILE A 51 5.66 2.08 -9.50
C ILE A 51 5.71 3.37 -10.33
N LEU A 52 6.38 4.40 -9.82
CA LEU A 52 6.48 5.71 -10.49
C LEU A 52 7.67 5.81 -11.44
N ASP A 53 8.50 4.76 -11.53
CA ASP A 53 9.76 4.74 -12.30
C ASP A 53 10.69 5.94 -11.98
N ARG A 54 10.87 6.19 -10.66
CA ARG A 54 11.60 7.34 -10.12
C ARG A 54 12.59 6.93 -9.05
N SER A 55 13.78 6.48 -9.44
CA SER A 55 14.83 6.04 -8.51
C SER A 55 15.36 7.14 -7.58
N ASP A 56 15.09 8.40 -7.90
CA ASP A 56 15.45 9.57 -7.10
C ASP A 56 14.41 9.91 -6.02
N LEU A 57 13.22 9.29 -6.05
CA LEU A 57 12.16 9.55 -5.08
C LEU A 57 12.61 9.18 -3.67
N LYS A 58 12.38 10.09 -2.73
CA LYS A 58 12.65 9.89 -1.30
C LYS A 58 11.40 10.08 -0.47
N VAL A 59 11.03 9.07 0.32
CA VAL A 59 9.85 9.14 1.18
C VAL A 59 10.22 9.82 2.49
N GLN A 60 9.48 10.85 2.88
CA GLN A 60 9.66 11.57 4.13
C GLN A 60 8.83 10.98 5.26
N SER A 61 7.59 10.62 5.00
CA SER A 61 6.66 10.07 5.98
C SER A 61 5.75 9.02 5.38
N VAL A 62 5.35 8.08 6.22
CA VAL A 62 4.37 7.04 5.89
C VAL A 62 3.41 6.87 7.06
N HIS A 63 2.12 6.76 6.75
CA HIS A 63 1.05 6.48 7.70
C HIS A 63 0.18 5.34 7.19
N SER A 64 0.19 4.20 7.88
CA SER A 64 -0.72 3.09 7.60
C SER A 64 -2.11 3.35 8.21
N GLN A 65 -3.15 2.83 7.56
CA GLN A 65 -4.54 2.87 8.04
C GLN A 65 -5.03 4.27 8.43
N HIS A 66 -4.67 5.28 7.63
CA HIS A 66 -4.97 6.68 7.92
C HIS A 66 -6.47 6.97 7.71
N GLU A 67 -7.17 7.35 8.77
CA GLU A 67 -8.60 7.68 8.72
C GLU A 67 -8.81 9.16 8.41
N ILE A 68 -9.48 9.45 7.28
CA ILE A 68 -9.94 10.78 6.93
C ILE A 68 -11.42 10.87 7.28
N LYS A 69 -11.75 11.67 8.30
CA LYS A 69 -13.12 11.88 8.76
C LYS A 69 -13.78 12.99 7.98
N ASN A 70 -14.92 12.69 7.37
CA ASN A 70 -15.77 13.70 6.76
C ASN A 70 -17.08 13.81 7.55
N LEU A 71 -17.28 14.92 8.26
CA LEU A 71 -18.43 15.12 9.15
C LEU A 71 -19.78 15.22 8.42
N GLN A 72 -19.77 15.61 7.14
CA GLN A 72 -20.98 15.79 6.33
C GLN A 72 -21.13 14.72 5.25
N GLY A 73 -20.07 13.96 4.97
CA GLY A 73 -19.98 12.99 3.89
C GLY A 73 -19.58 11.61 4.37
N ARG A 74 -18.87 10.86 3.51
CA ARG A 74 -18.36 9.54 3.84
C ARG A 74 -16.90 9.68 4.29
N SER A 75 -16.57 9.14 5.45
CA SER A 75 -15.17 8.96 5.83
C SER A 75 -14.52 7.86 4.99
N ILE A 76 -13.20 7.92 4.86
CA ILE A 76 -12.39 6.86 4.25
C ILE A 76 -11.26 6.45 5.19
N ARG A 77 -10.78 5.23 5.00
CA ARG A 77 -9.53 4.74 5.55
C ARG A 77 -8.61 4.45 4.38
N LEU A 78 -7.46 5.10 4.38
CA LEU A 78 -6.40 4.90 3.41
C LEU A 78 -5.48 3.81 3.93
N ASP A 79 -5.10 2.84 3.09
CA ASP A 79 -4.26 1.72 3.53
C ASP A 79 -2.83 2.22 3.85
N ILE A 80 -2.21 2.95 2.92
CA ILE A 80 -0.94 3.65 3.13
C ILE A 80 -1.03 5.06 2.56
N LEU A 81 -0.76 6.07 3.38
CA LEU A 81 -0.54 7.45 2.97
C LEU A 81 0.93 7.81 3.13
N ALA A 82 1.60 8.16 2.04
CA ALA A 82 3.01 8.53 2.01
C ALA A 82 3.20 9.94 1.44
N THR A 83 4.15 10.68 2.01
CA THR A 83 4.58 11.99 1.48
C THR A 83 6.06 11.90 1.13
N ASN A 84 6.43 12.36 -0.06
CA ASN A 84 7.81 12.35 -0.51
C ASN A 84 8.51 13.71 -0.30
N ALA A 85 9.82 13.76 -0.56
CA ALA A 85 10.64 14.94 -0.34
C ALA A 85 10.31 16.14 -1.23
N ALA A 86 9.57 15.93 -2.33
CA ALA A 86 9.05 17.00 -3.18
C ALA A 86 7.67 17.49 -2.71
N GLY A 87 7.10 16.92 -1.64
CA GLY A 87 5.77 17.27 -1.13
C GLY A 87 4.63 16.54 -1.84
N GLN A 88 4.92 15.64 -2.78
CA GLN A 88 3.89 14.84 -3.46
C GLN A 88 3.30 13.82 -2.47
N VAL A 89 1.99 13.58 -2.57
CA VAL A 89 1.26 12.73 -1.63
C VAL A 89 0.71 11.51 -2.38
N CYS A 90 1.07 10.32 -1.91
CA CYS A 90 0.68 9.05 -2.49
C CYS A 90 -0.24 8.29 -1.53
N ASN A 91 -1.44 7.96 -1.99
CA ASN A 91 -2.28 6.95 -1.36
C ASN A 91 -2.10 5.62 -2.09
N ILE A 92 -1.68 4.58 -1.38
CA ILE A 92 -1.53 3.23 -1.92
C ILE A 92 -2.60 2.36 -1.27
N GLU A 93 -3.43 1.73 -2.12
CA GLU A 93 -4.56 0.88 -1.76
C GLU A 93 -4.30 -0.52 -2.29
N ILE A 94 -4.44 -1.54 -1.46
CA ILE A 94 -4.23 -2.93 -1.90
C ILE A 94 -5.54 -3.67 -1.85
N GLN A 95 -5.85 -4.37 -2.94
CA GLN A 95 -7.17 -4.98 -3.10
C GLN A 95 -7.06 -6.38 -3.71
N ARG A 96 -7.43 -7.38 -2.91
CA ARG A 96 -7.62 -8.77 -3.38
C ARG A 96 -8.91 -8.95 -4.16
N SER A 97 -9.93 -8.18 -3.80
CA SER A 97 -11.24 -8.21 -4.42
C SER A 97 -11.42 -7.01 -5.34
N ASP A 98 -11.71 -7.28 -6.61
CA ASP A 98 -11.91 -6.26 -7.64
C ASP A 98 -13.01 -5.24 -7.25
N LYS A 99 -13.98 -5.65 -6.42
CA LYS A 99 -15.04 -4.77 -5.90
C LYS A 99 -14.49 -3.61 -5.10
N GLY A 100 -13.36 -3.79 -4.43
CA GLY A 100 -12.69 -2.75 -3.64
C GLY A 100 -11.93 -1.75 -4.50
N ALA A 101 -11.54 -2.11 -5.73
CA ALA A 101 -10.69 -1.28 -6.59
C ALA A 101 -11.48 -0.48 -7.64
N GLY A 102 -12.76 -0.18 -7.39
CA GLY A 102 -13.60 0.52 -8.37
C GLY A 102 -13.13 1.94 -8.69
N VAL A 103 -13.15 2.34 -9.96
CA VAL A 103 -12.67 3.66 -10.45
C VAL A 103 -13.31 4.87 -9.77
N LYS A 104 -14.56 4.73 -9.30
CA LYS A 104 -15.24 5.79 -8.53
C LYS A 104 -14.64 5.96 -7.12
N ARG A 105 -14.13 4.89 -6.51
CA ARG A 105 -13.40 4.94 -5.23
C ARG A 105 -12.08 5.66 -5.42
N ALA A 106 -11.34 5.37 -6.48
CA ALA A 106 -10.09 6.06 -6.79
C ALA A 106 -10.29 7.59 -6.87
N ARG A 107 -11.30 8.03 -7.64
CA ARG A 107 -11.66 9.45 -7.70
C ARG A 107 -12.10 10.03 -6.34
N TYR A 108 -12.85 9.26 -5.55
CA TYR A 108 -13.34 9.72 -4.25
C TYR A 108 -12.21 9.89 -3.24
N ASN A 109 -11.27 8.95 -3.21
CA ASN A 109 -10.09 9.01 -2.36
C ASN A 109 -9.24 10.25 -2.69
N GLY A 110 -8.95 10.49 -3.98
CA GLY A 110 -8.22 11.69 -4.39
C GLY A 110 -8.91 12.99 -3.95
N SER A 111 -10.23 13.09 -4.18
CA SER A 111 -10.99 14.27 -3.74
C SER A 111 -10.97 14.51 -2.24
N LEU A 112 -10.92 13.45 -1.42
CA LEU A 112 -10.81 13.59 0.03
C LEU A 112 -9.39 13.92 0.48
N MET A 113 -8.37 13.45 -0.23
CA MET A 113 -6.99 13.87 0.00
C MET A 113 -6.87 15.37 -0.25
N ASP A 114 -7.29 15.87 -1.42
CA ASP A 114 -7.25 17.30 -1.75
C ASP A 114 -7.94 18.15 -0.68
N ALA A 115 -9.12 17.72 -0.23
CA ALA A 115 -9.90 18.44 0.78
C ALA A 115 -9.26 18.45 2.19
N ASN A 116 -8.37 17.50 2.51
CA ASN A 116 -7.76 17.37 3.84
C ASN A 116 -6.28 17.75 3.89
N LEU A 117 -5.63 17.92 2.73
CA LEU A 117 -4.25 18.39 2.63
C LEU A 117 -4.14 19.92 2.76
N THR A 118 -5.22 20.66 2.50
CA THR A 118 -5.24 22.13 2.58
C THR A 118 -6.07 22.64 3.76
N ALA A 119 -5.68 23.79 4.32
CA ALA A 119 -6.45 24.51 5.32
C ALA A 119 -7.51 25.43 4.66
N PRO A 120 -8.58 25.80 5.40
CA PRO A 120 -9.55 26.79 4.92
C PRO A 120 -8.86 28.12 4.56
N GLY A 121 -8.98 28.52 3.30
CA GLY A 121 -8.42 29.78 2.78
C GLY A 121 -7.10 29.64 2.03
N ASP A 122 -6.53 28.44 1.95
CA ASP A 122 -5.37 28.18 1.09
C ASP A 122 -5.73 28.34 -0.39
N ALA A 123 -4.75 28.75 -1.19
CA ALA A 123 -4.88 28.84 -2.63
C ALA A 123 -4.94 27.45 -3.27
N TYR A 124 -5.68 27.29 -4.37
CA TYR A 124 -5.77 26.01 -5.06
C TYR A 124 -4.45 25.60 -5.70
N GLU A 125 -3.61 26.57 -6.05
CA GLU A 125 -2.26 26.39 -6.55
C GLU A 125 -1.30 25.82 -5.48
N SER A 126 -1.73 25.78 -4.21
CA SER A 126 -1.00 25.13 -3.13
C SER A 126 -1.38 23.66 -2.93
N LEU A 127 -2.31 23.12 -3.73
CA LEU A 127 -2.61 21.70 -3.72
C LEU A 127 -1.36 20.91 -4.07
N ALA A 128 -1.09 19.86 -3.30
CA ALA A 128 0.00 18.94 -3.60
C ALA A 128 -0.35 18.13 -4.86
N GLU A 129 0.67 17.71 -5.60
CA GLU A 129 0.52 16.66 -6.60
C GLU A 129 0.16 15.33 -5.89
N VAL A 130 -0.93 14.71 -6.31
CA VAL A 130 -1.54 13.56 -5.63
C VAL A 130 -1.57 12.33 -6.54
N TYR A 131 -1.15 11.20 -5.98
CA TYR A 131 -1.24 9.89 -6.59
C TYR A 131 -2.20 8.99 -5.81
N VAL A 132 -3.18 8.41 -6.49
CA VAL A 132 -4.00 7.32 -5.96
C VAL A 132 -3.64 6.03 -6.68
N ILE A 133 -2.96 5.13 -5.98
CA ILE A 133 -2.36 3.91 -6.52
C ILE A 133 -3.11 2.71 -5.99
N PHE A 134 -3.73 1.93 -6.88
CA PHE A 134 -4.33 0.64 -6.54
C PHE A 134 -3.40 -0.49 -6.96
N ILE A 135 -2.99 -1.34 -6.02
CA ILE A 135 -2.33 -2.62 -6.32
C ILE A 135 -3.38 -3.72 -6.18
N THR A 136 -3.63 -4.43 -7.26
CA THR A 136 -4.77 -5.34 -7.36
C THR A 136 -4.33 -6.77 -7.64
N GLU A 137 -4.94 -7.76 -6.97
CA GLU A 137 -4.57 -9.18 -7.15
C GLU A 137 -4.87 -9.69 -8.57
N HIS A 138 -5.87 -9.10 -9.24
CA HIS A 138 -6.29 -9.37 -10.61
C HIS A 138 -6.26 -8.13 -11.49
N ASP A 139 -6.31 -8.31 -12.81
CA ASP A 139 -6.46 -7.23 -13.78
C ASP A 139 -7.85 -6.59 -13.76
N VAL A 140 -8.08 -5.68 -12.82
CA VAL A 140 -9.40 -5.02 -12.61
C VAL A 140 -9.86 -4.20 -13.83
N LEU A 141 -8.93 -3.69 -14.63
CA LEU A 141 -9.25 -2.90 -15.83
C LEU A 141 -9.35 -3.76 -17.11
N GLY A 142 -8.87 -5.00 -17.08
CA GLY A 142 -9.03 -5.97 -18.16
C GLY A 142 -8.23 -5.70 -19.44
N GLY A 143 -7.20 -4.85 -19.36
CA GLY A 143 -6.36 -4.48 -20.50
C GLY A 143 -5.12 -5.37 -20.69
N GLY A 144 -4.86 -6.33 -19.80
CA GLY A 144 -3.72 -7.24 -19.85
C GLY A 144 -2.36 -6.58 -19.58
N LEU A 145 -2.33 -5.35 -19.04
CA LEU A 145 -1.10 -4.61 -18.74
C LEU A 145 -0.67 -4.77 -17.28
N PRO A 146 0.63 -4.69 -16.98
CA PRO A 146 1.14 -4.72 -15.60
C PRO A 146 0.80 -3.45 -14.81
N ILE A 147 0.64 -2.32 -15.51
CA ILE A 147 0.36 -1.02 -14.92
C ILE A 147 -0.48 -0.18 -15.89
N TYR A 148 -1.38 0.62 -15.34
CA TYR A 148 -2.20 1.61 -16.05
C TYR A 148 -2.02 2.96 -15.38
N HIS A 149 -1.73 3.98 -16.18
CA HIS A 149 -1.69 5.38 -15.75
C HIS A 149 -2.93 6.08 -16.31
N ILE A 150 -3.68 6.76 -15.44
CA ILE A 150 -4.93 7.41 -15.77
C ILE A 150 -4.79 8.88 -15.41
N ASP A 151 -4.63 9.69 -16.45
CA ASP A 151 -4.49 11.14 -16.37
C ASP A 151 -5.61 11.85 -17.11
N ARG A 152 -5.92 13.08 -16.70
CA ARG A 152 -6.88 13.94 -17.39
C ARG A 152 -6.21 14.61 -18.59
N VAL A 153 -6.95 14.65 -19.70
CA VAL A 153 -6.51 15.29 -20.94
C VAL A 153 -7.58 16.25 -21.44
N ILE A 154 -7.14 17.28 -22.16
CA ILE A 154 -8.02 18.16 -22.93
C ILE A 154 -8.52 17.36 -24.13
N ARG A 155 -9.81 17.04 -24.16
CA ARG A 155 -10.40 16.12 -25.15
C ARG A 155 -10.16 16.56 -26.59
N GLU A 156 -10.21 17.86 -26.85
CA GLU A 156 -10.12 18.46 -28.18
C GLU A 156 -8.69 18.45 -28.73
N THR A 157 -7.68 18.50 -27.87
CA THR A 157 -6.27 18.63 -28.26
C THR A 157 -5.41 17.42 -27.93
N GLY A 158 -5.92 16.52 -27.06
CA GLY A 158 -5.19 15.40 -26.50
C GLY A 158 -4.07 15.79 -25.54
N GLN A 159 -3.91 17.09 -25.23
CA GLN A 159 -2.84 17.55 -24.34
C GLN A 159 -3.14 17.20 -22.87
N PRO A 160 -2.12 16.95 -22.05
CA PRO A 160 -2.30 16.80 -20.60
C PRO A 160 -3.02 18.01 -20.01
N PHE A 161 -3.98 17.76 -19.11
CA PHE A 161 -4.71 18.84 -18.45
C PHE A 161 -3.83 19.58 -17.42
N GLY A 162 -2.87 18.87 -16.81
CA GLY A 162 -1.87 19.48 -15.92
C GLY A 162 -2.40 19.84 -14.54
N ASP A 163 -3.34 19.06 -14.01
CA ASP A 163 -3.93 19.26 -12.68
C ASP A 163 -3.29 18.41 -11.58
N GLU A 164 -2.16 17.76 -11.88
CA GLU A 164 -1.31 17.08 -10.88
C GLU A 164 -2.05 15.99 -10.07
N SER A 165 -3.12 15.43 -10.67
CA SER A 165 -4.00 14.43 -10.07
C SER A 165 -3.89 13.13 -10.86
N HIS A 166 -3.24 12.13 -10.27
CA HIS A 166 -2.86 10.89 -10.94
C HIS A 166 -3.56 9.69 -10.32
N ILE A 167 -4.06 8.78 -11.16
CA ILE A 167 -4.57 7.48 -10.72
C ILE A 167 -3.76 6.38 -11.41
N ILE A 168 -3.27 5.43 -10.61
CA ILE A 168 -2.48 4.30 -11.10
C ILE A 168 -3.14 3.00 -10.67
N TYR A 169 -3.23 2.04 -11.59
CA TYR A 169 -3.62 0.68 -11.29
C TYR A 169 -2.47 -0.27 -11.62
N VAL A 170 -2.04 -1.06 -10.64
CA VAL A 170 -1.02 -2.09 -10.78
C VAL A 170 -1.70 -3.46 -10.75
N ASN A 171 -1.37 -4.29 -11.73
CA ASN A 171 -1.89 -5.64 -11.88
C ASN A 171 -0.87 -6.66 -11.33
N ALA A 172 -1.15 -7.20 -10.14
CA ALA A 172 -0.25 -8.15 -9.48
C ALA A 172 -0.26 -9.56 -10.11
N GLN A 173 -1.04 -9.83 -11.15
CA GLN A 173 -0.95 -11.11 -11.88
C GLN A 173 0.30 -11.21 -12.74
N ILE A 174 0.90 -10.07 -13.13
CA ILE A 174 2.03 -10.05 -14.05
C ILE A 174 3.32 -10.04 -13.25
N THR A 175 3.98 -11.20 -13.20
CA THR A 175 5.22 -11.43 -12.45
C THR A 175 6.39 -11.74 -13.37
N ASN A 176 6.68 -10.83 -14.31
CA ASN A 176 7.78 -10.99 -15.28
C ASN A 176 9.12 -10.43 -14.75
N GLU A 177 10.17 -10.46 -15.57
CA GLU A 177 11.54 -10.05 -15.18
C GLU A 177 11.75 -8.54 -15.02
N THR A 178 10.73 -7.71 -15.24
CA THR A 178 10.84 -6.27 -14.98
C THR A 178 10.91 -5.98 -13.48
N ALA A 179 11.37 -4.79 -13.09
CA ALA A 179 11.36 -4.37 -11.69
C ALA A 179 9.95 -4.48 -11.07
N LEU A 180 8.94 -3.99 -11.80
CA LEU A 180 7.54 -4.11 -11.38
C LEU A 180 7.07 -5.56 -11.33
N GLY A 181 7.43 -6.39 -12.31
CA GLY A 181 7.06 -7.81 -12.32
C GLY A 181 7.66 -8.60 -11.16
N ARG A 182 8.93 -8.35 -10.82
CA ARG A 182 9.59 -8.90 -9.63
C ARG A 182 8.96 -8.40 -8.34
N LEU A 183 8.55 -7.14 -8.30
CA LEU A 183 7.83 -6.58 -7.15
C LEU A 183 6.48 -7.27 -6.98
N MET A 184 5.75 -7.51 -8.08
CA MET A 184 4.47 -8.23 -8.03
C MET A 184 4.66 -9.71 -7.68
N HIS A 185 5.79 -10.32 -8.03
CA HIS A 185 6.17 -11.64 -7.53
C HIS A 185 6.29 -11.63 -6.00
N ASP A 186 7.05 -10.69 -5.46
CA ASP A 186 7.24 -10.50 -4.02
C ASP A 186 5.91 -10.28 -3.29
N PHE A 187 4.98 -9.53 -3.91
CA PHE A 187 3.65 -9.31 -3.34
C PHE A 187 2.80 -10.58 -3.23
N ARG A 188 3.02 -11.54 -4.13
CA ARG A 188 2.34 -12.84 -4.14
C ARG A 188 3.06 -13.90 -3.32
N CYS A 189 4.31 -13.65 -2.95
CA CYS A 189 5.15 -14.62 -2.27
C CYS A 189 4.79 -14.75 -0.79
N THR A 190 4.76 -15.99 -0.29
CA THR A 190 4.63 -16.27 1.14
C THR A 190 5.99 -16.51 1.78
N ASP A 191 6.99 -16.99 1.04
CA ASP A 191 8.32 -17.27 1.57
C ASP A 191 9.27 -16.09 1.34
N PRO A 192 9.77 -15.42 2.39
CA PRO A 192 10.74 -14.34 2.22
C PRO A 192 12.03 -14.75 1.51
N GLN A 193 12.41 -16.04 1.51
CA GLN A 193 13.62 -16.51 0.82
C GLN A 193 13.50 -16.50 -0.70
N GLU A 194 12.27 -16.52 -1.22
CA GLU A 194 11.98 -16.51 -2.66
C GLU A 194 11.69 -15.09 -3.17
N MET A 195 11.77 -14.06 -2.31
CA MET A 195 11.55 -12.66 -2.69
C MET A 195 12.80 -12.06 -3.35
N TYR A 196 12.59 -11.27 -4.40
CA TYR A 196 13.65 -10.59 -5.14
C TYR A 196 14.22 -9.38 -4.40
N TYR A 197 13.37 -8.61 -3.72
CA TYR A 197 13.80 -7.38 -3.07
C TYR A 197 14.17 -7.61 -1.62
N GLY A 198 15.47 -7.58 -1.33
CA GLY A 198 16.01 -7.85 0.01
C GLY A 198 15.41 -6.98 1.12
N ILE A 199 15.04 -5.73 0.83
CA ILE A 199 14.37 -4.85 1.81
C ILE A 199 13.02 -5.44 2.24
N LEU A 200 12.20 -5.87 1.27
CA LEU A 200 10.90 -6.49 1.54
C LEU A 200 11.08 -7.88 2.15
N ALA A 201 12.00 -8.69 1.62
CA ALA A 201 12.33 -10.03 2.14
C ALA A 201 12.68 -9.99 3.62
N ASN A 202 13.58 -9.08 4.02
CA ASN A 202 14.00 -8.91 5.41
C ASN A 202 12.84 -8.47 6.31
N ARG A 203 11.99 -7.54 5.82
CA ARG A 203 10.84 -7.04 6.58
C ARG A 203 9.77 -8.12 6.77
N VAL A 204 9.46 -8.89 5.72
CA VAL A 204 8.54 -10.03 5.78
C VAL A 204 9.08 -11.12 6.68
N HIS A 205 10.37 -11.44 6.59
CA HIS A 205 11.02 -12.42 7.46
C HIS A 205 10.93 -12.02 8.93
N TYR A 206 11.18 -10.74 9.26
CA TYR A 206 11.06 -10.22 10.61
C TYR A 206 9.68 -10.51 11.21
N PHE A 207 8.58 -10.22 10.50
CA PHE A 207 7.25 -10.48 11.03
C PHE A 207 6.87 -11.96 11.08
N LYS A 208 7.46 -12.80 10.22
CA LYS A 208 7.08 -14.22 10.10
C LYS A 208 7.90 -15.19 10.96
N ALA A 209 9.14 -14.84 11.29
CA ALA A 209 10.10 -15.78 11.86
C ALA A 209 10.88 -15.21 13.06
N ASP A 210 11.02 -13.89 13.19
CA ASP A 210 11.69 -13.30 14.36
C ASP A 210 10.72 -13.24 15.55
N GLU A 211 11.14 -13.74 16.71
CA GLU A 211 10.29 -13.79 17.92
C GLU A 211 9.72 -12.42 18.30
N LYS A 212 10.49 -11.34 18.13
CA LYS A 212 10.01 -9.98 18.44
C LYS A 212 9.01 -9.50 17.42
N GLY A 213 9.27 -9.72 16.13
CA GLY A 213 8.36 -9.36 15.05
C GLY A 213 7.04 -10.10 15.14
N VAL A 214 7.07 -11.39 15.45
CA VAL A 214 5.88 -12.22 15.68
C VAL A 214 5.07 -11.75 16.90
N SER A 215 5.74 -11.29 17.97
CA SER A 215 5.04 -10.89 19.21
C SER A 215 4.23 -9.60 19.12
N ILE A 216 4.44 -8.79 18.07
CA ILE A 216 3.78 -7.49 17.86
C ILE A 216 2.73 -7.53 16.72
N MET A 217 2.50 -8.72 16.15
CA MET A 217 1.46 -9.01 15.15
C MET A 217 0.21 -9.56 15.84
#